data_AF-A0A8K1ZW42-F1
#
_entry.id   AF-A0A8K1ZW42-F1
#
_cell.length_a   1.000
_cell.length_b   1.000
_cell.length_c   1.000
_cell.angle_alpha   90.00
_cell.angle_beta   90.00
_cell.angle_gamma   90.00
#
_symmetry.space_group_name_H-M   'P 1'
#
loop_
_entity.id
_entity.type
_entity.pdbx_description
1 polymer ?
#
loop_
_entity_poly.entity_id
_entity_poly.type
_entity_poly.pdbx_seq_one_letter_code
_entity_poly.pdbx_strand_id
1 'polypeptide(L)'
;MIISSTRQVSLLLPNGVAKQTFAALEAPWVLRPAFYPWREYYEIILTNWVTALHWVYKLKLNPQHRIPGDRQLVRHMKPMGVWLTATLNLCESVHTWSDFLGVDTINYPNAFQWFQLVGQEFKTEELRLRHKTQGVESLRKDLSILKDQRNPYPIRGRCHSRALVEAALKLAMSGTAPKFERDRWLGKRNAPPGQEGFIHAYAAMLASSKKAGSGSVFIQDGQLLIRKGRGRDVLHIPPFLSKKNTRTLKTIRRNSSGA
;
A
#
# COMPACT_ATOMS: atom_id res chain seq x y z
N MET A 1 21.17 1.87 33.31
CA MET A 1 21.25 0.42 33.03
C MET A 1 19.92 0.00 32.40
N ILE A 2 19.83 0.05 31.07
CA ILE A 2 18.60 -0.24 30.31
C ILE A 2 18.84 -1.58 29.62
N ILE A 3 18.03 -2.57 29.97
CA ILE A 3 18.14 -3.94 29.47
C ILE A 3 17.75 -3.95 28.00
N SER A 4 18.76 -3.98 27.15
CA SER A 4 18.68 -4.38 25.75
C SER A 4 18.19 -5.83 25.68
N SER A 5 16.98 -6.03 25.16
CA SER A 5 16.39 -7.35 24.92
C SER A 5 16.41 -7.67 23.42
N THR A 6 17.59 -7.63 22.81
CA THR A 6 17.87 -8.33 21.55
C THR A 6 18.42 -9.71 21.88
N ARG A 7 17.52 -10.67 22.15
CA ARG A 7 17.92 -12.08 22.15
C ARG A 7 17.89 -12.59 20.71
N GLN A 8 19.10 -12.83 20.18
CA GLN A 8 19.36 -13.74 19.07
C GLN A 8 18.71 -15.10 19.37
N VAL A 9 17.94 -15.60 18.39
CA VAL A 9 17.57 -17.01 18.31
C VAL A 9 17.94 -17.48 16.91
N SER A 10 19.10 -18.13 16.83
CA SER A 10 19.49 -18.98 15.71
C SER A 10 18.85 -20.36 15.92
N LEU A 11 18.05 -20.83 14.95
CA LEU A 11 18.01 -22.21 14.39
C LEU A 11 16.67 -22.51 13.67
N LEU A 12 16.79 -22.61 12.34
CA LEU A 12 16.23 -23.60 11.40
C LEU A 12 14.72 -23.91 11.35
N LEU A 13 14.05 -23.26 10.38
CA LEU A 13 13.57 -23.84 9.10
C LEU A 13 13.74 -22.69 8.05
N PRO A 14 13.51 -22.82 6.71
CA PRO A 14 13.62 -21.67 5.77
C PRO A 14 12.75 -20.45 6.16
N ASN A 15 11.89 -20.62 7.17
CA ASN A 15 11.22 -19.62 8.00
C ASN A 15 12.11 -18.46 8.51
N GLY A 16 13.42 -18.65 8.66
CA GLY A 16 14.35 -17.56 9.01
C GLY A 16 14.46 -16.52 7.91
N VAL A 17 14.58 -16.96 6.65
CA VAL A 17 14.64 -16.08 5.47
C VAL A 17 13.31 -15.36 5.32
N ALA A 18 12.18 -16.07 5.38
CA ALA A 18 10.87 -15.43 5.23
C ALA A 18 10.60 -14.38 6.33
N LYS A 19 11.01 -14.61 7.58
CA LYS A 19 10.92 -13.62 8.66
C LYS A 19 11.89 -12.47 8.49
N GLN A 20 13.12 -12.70 8.04
CA GLN A 20 14.09 -11.66 7.74
C GLN A 20 13.66 -10.82 6.53
N THR A 21 13.14 -11.44 5.48
CA THR A 21 12.53 -10.78 4.32
C THR A 21 11.33 -9.96 4.74
N PHE A 22 10.50 -10.47 5.67
CA PHE A 22 9.37 -9.70 6.20
C PHE A 22 9.82 -8.53 7.09
N ALA A 23 10.77 -8.74 7.99
CA ALA A 23 11.36 -7.67 8.79
C ALA A 23 12.06 -6.62 7.91
N ALA A 24 12.72 -7.05 6.84
CA ALA A 24 13.28 -6.16 5.81
C ALA A 24 12.20 -5.47 4.97
N LEU A 25 11.04 -6.11 4.74
CA LEU A 25 9.87 -5.49 4.13
C LEU A 25 9.27 -4.43 5.03
N GLU A 26 9.30 -4.59 6.36
CA GLU A 26 8.69 -3.64 7.31
C GLU A 26 9.65 -2.51 7.71
N ALA A 27 10.94 -2.81 7.91
CA ALA A 27 11.91 -1.89 8.51
C ALA A 27 12.03 -0.51 7.83
N PRO A 28 12.08 -0.39 6.49
CA PRO A 28 12.14 0.91 5.82
C PRO A 28 10.90 1.78 6.04
N TRP A 29 9.78 1.17 6.42
CA TRP A 29 8.48 1.83 6.51
C TRP A 29 8.18 2.31 7.92
N VAL A 30 8.83 1.70 8.91
CA VAL A 30 8.69 2.04 10.33
C VAL A 30 9.53 3.27 10.72
N LEU A 31 10.45 3.72 9.84
CA LEU A 31 11.23 4.94 10.08
C LEU A 31 10.29 6.12 10.34
N ARG A 32 10.34 6.65 11.56
CA ARG A 32 9.56 7.82 11.99
C ARG A 32 10.30 9.07 11.51
N PRO A 33 9.70 9.92 10.68
CA PRO A 33 10.25 11.26 10.52
C PRO A 33 10.12 11.98 11.87
N ALA A 34 11.24 12.47 12.40
CA ALA A 34 11.34 13.03 13.74
C ALA A 34 10.54 14.35 13.94
N PHE A 35 10.02 14.94 12.86
CA PHE A 35 9.41 16.26 12.88
C PHE A 35 8.20 16.35 11.93
N TYR A 36 7.03 15.87 12.35
CA TYR A 36 5.78 16.26 11.71
C TYR A 36 4.67 16.50 12.75
N PRO A 37 3.89 17.60 12.63
CA PRO A 37 2.69 17.84 13.44
C PRO A 37 1.53 16.86 13.12
N TRP A 38 1.75 15.90 12.21
CA TRP A 38 0.77 14.93 11.71
C TRP A 38 1.01 13.51 12.24
N ARG A 39 1.60 13.36 13.43
CA ARG A 39 2.03 12.08 13.99
C ARG A 39 0.95 11.00 13.98
N GLU A 40 -0.29 11.37 14.31
CA GLU A 40 -1.42 10.43 14.36
C GLU A 40 -1.83 9.92 12.96
N TYR A 41 -1.84 10.80 11.96
CA TYR A 41 -2.05 10.40 10.57
C TYR A 41 -0.95 9.47 10.06
N TYR A 42 0.30 9.77 10.44
CA TYR A 42 1.43 8.92 10.11
C TYR A 42 1.27 7.52 10.70
N GLU A 43 0.83 7.41 11.96
CA GLU A 43 0.59 6.11 12.61
C GLU A 43 -0.54 5.32 11.95
N ILE A 44 -1.62 5.97 11.49
CA ILE A 44 -2.70 5.30 10.76
C ILE A 44 -2.25 4.82 9.38
N ILE A 45 -1.55 5.68 8.63
CA ILE A 45 -1.01 5.31 7.31
C ILE A 45 -0.01 4.17 7.49
N LEU A 46 0.89 4.27 8.47
CA LEU A 46 1.82 3.21 8.80
C LEU A 46 1.10 1.90 9.12
N THR A 47 0.05 1.94 9.95
CA THR A 47 -0.75 0.75 10.30
C THR A 47 -1.41 0.13 9.06
N ASN A 48 -1.98 0.95 8.18
CA ASN A 48 -2.57 0.50 6.92
C ASN A 48 -1.53 -0.17 6.02
N TRP A 49 -0.38 0.47 5.83
CA TRP A 49 0.73 -0.05 5.02
C TRP A 49 1.29 -1.35 5.58
N VAL A 50 1.53 -1.43 6.89
CA VAL A 50 1.98 -2.66 7.56
C VAL A 50 0.97 -3.79 7.38
N THR A 51 -0.33 -3.49 7.56
CA THR A 51 -1.40 -4.47 7.35
C THR A 51 -1.46 -4.94 5.89
N ALA A 52 -1.28 -4.03 4.92
CA ALA A 52 -1.21 -4.37 3.51
C ALA A 52 0.04 -5.19 3.16
N LEU A 53 1.20 -4.92 3.78
CA LEU A 53 2.41 -5.72 3.61
C LEU A 53 2.26 -7.13 4.20
N HIS A 54 1.54 -7.30 5.32
CA HIS A 54 1.18 -8.64 5.79
C HIS A 54 0.30 -9.41 4.79
N TRP A 55 -0.55 -8.72 4.03
CA TRP A 55 -1.25 -9.33 2.90
C TRP A 55 -0.29 -9.74 1.77
N VAL A 56 0.70 -8.92 1.42
CA VAL A 56 1.74 -9.29 0.45
C VAL A 56 2.48 -10.55 0.91
N TYR A 57 2.94 -10.57 2.16
CA TYR A 57 3.60 -11.73 2.75
C TYR A 57 2.70 -12.96 2.71
N LYS A 58 1.41 -12.81 3.07
CA LYS A 58 0.44 -13.89 3.01
C LYS A 58 0.22 -14.43 1.60
N LEU A 59 0.02 -13.55 0.61
CA LEU A 59 -0.33 -13.94 -0.75
C LEU A 59 0.86 -14.50 -1.53
N LYS A 60 2.07 -13.99 -1.29
CA LYS A 60 3.25 -14.30 -2.09
C LYS A 60 4.24 -15.25 -1.42
N LEU A 61 4.40 -15.17 -0.09
CA LEU A 61 5.50 -15.83 0.63
C LEU A 61 5.02 -16.94 1.58
N ASN A 62 3.89 -16.74 2.25
CA ASN A 62 3.35 -17.72 3.21
C ASN A 62 1.81 -17.68 3.26
N PRO A 63 1.11 -18.52 2.45
CA PRO A 63 -0.35 -18.58 2.41
C PRO A 63 -1.02 -18.84 3.77
N GLN A 64 -0.32 -19.54 4.67
CA GLN A 64 -0.79 -19.86 6.02
C GLN A 64 -0.63 -18.70 7.02
N HIS A 65 0.05 -17.61 6.62
CA HIS A 65 0.28 -16.45 7.49
C HIS A 65 -1.02 -15.88 8.03
N ARG A 66 -1.05 -15.65 9.34
CA ARG A 66 -2.16 -14.97 10.03
C ARG A 66 -1.82 -13.49 10.11
N ILE A 67 -2.69 -12.66 9.54
CA ILE A 67 -2.52 -11.22 9.56
C ILE A 67 -2.95 -10.70 10.93
N PRO A 68 -2.06 -10.05 11.69
CA PRO A 68 -2.40 -9.50 12.99
C PRO A 68 -3.33 -8.29 12.86
N GLY A 69 -4.11 -8.01 13.91
CA GLY A 69 -4.95 -6.82 14.02
C GLY A 69 -6.46 -7.09 13.95
N ASP A 70 -7.22 -6.00 13.94
CA ASP A 70 -8.68 -6.04 13.88
C ASP A 70 -9.18 -6.68 12.58
N ARG A 71 -10.19 -7.57 12.67
CA ARG A 71 -10.70 -8.33 11.52
C ARG A 71 -11.29 -7.43 10.43
N GLN A 72 -11.93 -6.32 10.81
CA GLN A 72 -12.52 -5.40 9.85
C GLN A 72 -11.44 -4.61 9.12
N LEU A 73 -10.44 -4.10 9.84
CA LEU A 73 -9.26 -3.44 9.26
C LEU A 73 -8.53 -4.39 8.30
N VAL A 74 -8.20 -5.60 8.75
CA VAL A 74 -7.52 -6.61 7.93
C VAL A 74 -8.28 -6.89 6.63
N ARG A 75 -9.60 -7.05 6.70
CA ARG A 75 -10.44 -7.23 5.50
C ARG A 75 -10.42 -6.00 4.59
N HIS A 76 -10.49 -4.80 5.17
CA HIS A 76 -10.49 -3.55 4.41
C HIS A 76 -9.16 -3.30 3.69
N MET A 77 -8.03 -3.72 4.28
CA MET A 77 -6.70 -3.55 3.68
C MET A 77 -6.34 -4.61 2.63
N LYS A 78 -7.17 -5.66 2.46
CA LYS A 78 -6.93 -6.71 1.47
C LYS A 78 -6.72 -6.19 0.05
N PRO A 79 -7.54 -5.27 -0.50
CA PRO A 79 -7.35 -4.77 -1.87
C PRO A 79 -6.03 -4.03 -2.06
N MET A 80 -5.57 -3.28 -1.05
CA MET A 80 -4.25 -2.64 -1.07
C MET A 80 -3.14 -3.70 -1.06
N GLY A 81 -3.26 -4.74 -0.24
CA GLY A 81 -2.30 -5.86 -0.23
C GLY A 81 -2.23 -6.62 -1.56
N VAL A 82 -3.38 -6.83 -2.22
CA VAL A 82 -3.45 -7.41 -3.57
C VAL A 82 -2.74 -6.51 -4.59
N TRP A 83 -3.00 -5.21 -4.56
CA TRP A 83 -2.31 -4.25 -5.43
C TRP A 83 -0.79 -4.23 -5.19
N LEU A 84 -0.34 -4.19 -3.95
CA LEU A 84 1.09 -4.27 -3.63
C LEU A 84 1.72 -5.61 -4.08
N THR A 85 0.98 -6.71 -3.98
CA THR A 85 1.43 -8.02 -4.50
C THR A 85 1.58 -7.98 -6.02
N ALA A 86 0.62 -7.37 -6.73
CA ALA A 86 0.71 -7.19 -8.17
C ALA A 86 1.89 -6.28 -8.57
N THR A 87 2.17 -5.21 -7.79
CA THR A 87 3.35 -4.36 -7.99
C THR A 87 4.64 -5.15 -7.79
N LEU A 88 4.76 -5.97 -6.74
CA LEU A 88 5.94 -6.82 -6.53
C LEU A 88 6.12 -7.82 -7.68
N ASN A 89 5.04 -8.49 -8.11
CA ASN A 89 5.06 -9.39 -9.26
C ASN A 89 5.51 -8.66 -10.54
N LEU A 90 5.14 -7.39 -10.69
CA LEU A 90 5.55 -6.56 -11.81
C LEU A 90 7.05 -6.25 -11.74
N CYS A 91 7.56 -5.83 -10.58
CA CYS A 91 9.00 -5.63 -10.35
C CYS A 91 9.79 -6.92 -10.65
N GLU A 92 9.35 -8.07 -10.15
CA GLU A 92 10.00 -9.37 -10.40
C GLU A 92 10.03 -9.71 -11.89
N SER A 93 8.90 -9.55 -12.57
CA SER A 93 8.81 -9.86 -13.99
C SER A 93 9.70 -8.92 -14.81
N VAL A 94 9.60 -7.61 -14.59
CA VAL A 94 10.40 -6.63 -15.33
C VAL A 94 11.90 -6.80 -15.06
N HIS A 95 12.29 -7.11 -13.81
CA HIS A 95 13.67 -7.41 -13.44
C HIS A 95 14.17 -8.71 -14.09
N THR A 96 13.33 -9.74 -14.20
CA THR A 96 13.68 -11.00 -14.88
C THR A 96 13.97 -10.78 -16.37
N TRP A 97 13.26 -9.86 -17.02
CA TRP A 97 13.40 -9.58 -18.45
C TRP A 97 14.27 -8.35 -18.75
N SER A 98 14.99 -7.81 -17.75
CA SER A 98 15.78 -6.57 -17.90
C SER A 98 16.78 -6.66 -19.04
N ASP A 99 17.46 -7.80 -19.15
CA ASP A 99 18.54 -8.03 -20.10
C ASP A 99 18.00 -8.03 -21.55
N PHE A 100 16.78 -8.55 -21.74
CA PHE A 100 16.12 -8.60 -23.06
C PHE A 100 15.56 -7.24 -23.49
N LEU A 101 15.27 -6.36 -22.55
CA LEU A 101 14.70 -5.06 -22.87
C LEU A 101 15.74 -4.10 -23.48
N GLY A 102 17.05 -4.44 -23.46
CA GLY A 102 18.12 -3.51 -23.81
C GLY A 102 18.05 -2.23 -22.97
N VAL A 103 17.42 -2.35 -21.79
CA VAL A 103 17.21 -1.26 -20.86
C VAL A 103 18.41 -1.34 -19.94
N ASP A 104 19.50 -0.65 -20.31
CA ASP A 104 20.68 -0.38 -19.47
C ASP A 104 20.33 0.35 -18.14
N THR A 105 19.06 0.46 -17.81
CA THR A 105 18.43 1.46 -16.96
C THR A 105 17.64 0.85 -15.79
N ILE A 106 17.57 -0.48 -15.64
CA ILE A 106 17.09 -1.09 -14.39
C ILE A 106 18.27 -1.16 -13.42
N ASN A 107 18.64 -0.02 -12.84
CA ASN A 107 19.73 0.10 -11.88
C ASN A 107 19.29 -0.28 -10.44
N TYR A 108 18.56 -1.39 -10.32
CA TYR A 108 18.09 -1.89 -9.03
C TYR A 108 18.74 -3.25 -8.76
N PRO A 109 19.39 -3.43 -7.59
CA PRO A 109 20.09 -4.68 -7.28
C PRO A 109 19.19 -5.92 -7.29
N ASN A 110 17.89 -5.77 -7.00
CA ASN A 110 16.88 -6.80 -7.18
C ASN A 110 15.46 -6.21 -7.22
N ALA A 111 14.51 -7.01 -7.71
CA ALA A 111 13.09 -6.65 -7.78
C ALA A 111 12.49 -6.18 -6.44
N PHE A 112 12.95 -6.75 -5.32
CA PHE A 112 12.42 -6.44 -4.00
C PHE A 112 12.85 -5.05 -3.53
N GLN A 113 14.11 -4.67 -3.74
CA GLN A 113 14.58 -3.31 -3.46
C GLN A 113 13.88 -2.28 -4.35
N TRP A 114 13.63 -2.61 -5.61
CA TRP A 114 12.82 -1.76 -6.49
C TRP A 114 11.39 -1.60 -5.96
N PHE A 115 10.76 -2.70 -5.56
CA PHE A 115 9.43 -2.68 -4.93
C PHE A 115 9.39 -1.82 -3.66
N GLN A 116 10.42 -1.87 -2.80
CA GLN A 116 10.53 -1.00 -1.63
C GLN A 116 10.53 0.48 -2.03
N LEU A 117 11.33 0.87 -3.03
CA LEU A 117 11.43 2.26 -3.49
C LEU A 117 10.11 2.75 -4.15
N VAL A 118 9.52 1.94 -5.04
CA VAL A 118 8.19 2.23 -5.63
C VAL A 118 7.13 2.37 -4.55
N GLY A 119 7.15 1.48 -3.57
CA GLY A 119 6.25 1.52 -2.45
C GLY A 119 6.41 2.79 -1.61
N GLN A 120 7.65 3.23 -1.34
CA GLN A 120 7.92 4.48 -0.62
C GLN A 120 7.35 5.70 -1.35
N GLU A 121 7.46 5.74 -2.68
CA GLU A 121 6.83 6.79 -3.51
C GLU A 121 5.30 6.77 -3.35
N PHE A 122 4.67 5.60 -3.43
CA PHE A 122 3.22 5.47 -3.22
C PHE A 122 2.77 5.88 -1.82
N LYS A 123 3.51 5.54 -0.76
CA LYS A 123 3.20 5.97 0.61
C LYS A 123 3.37 7.48 0.78
N THR A 124 4.45 8.04 0.22
CA THR A 124 4.70 9.48 0.24
C THR A 124 3.60 10.23 -0.47
N GLU A 125 3.13 9.69 -1.59
CA GLU A 125 2.02 10.26 -2.32
C GLU A 125 0.68 10.14 -1.56
N GLU A 126 0.40 9.00 -0.93
CA GLU A 126 -0.80 8.86 -0.09
C GLU A 126 -0.81 9.89 1.05
N LEU A 127 0.34 10.12 1.69
CA LEU A 127 0.53 11.17 2.69
C LEU A 127 0.21 12.56 2.12
N ARG A 128 0.66 12.86 0.90
CA ARG A 128 0.39 14.15 0.22
C ARG A 128 -1.09 14.30 -0.17
N LEU A 129 -1.73 13.23 -0.62
CA LEU A 129 -3.07 13.26 -1.19
C LEU A 129 -4.18 13.16 -0.15
N ARG A 130 -3.95 12.58 1.03
CA ARG A 130 -4.98 12.38 2.07
C ARG A 130 -5.63 13.66 2.58
N HIS A 131 -4.96 14.80 2.44
CA HIS A 131 -5.49 16.11 2.84
C HIS A 131 -6.27 16.81 1.72
N LYS A 132 -6.35 16.24 0.51
CA LYS A 132 -6.97 16.87 -0.67
C LYS A 132 -8.06 15.96 -1.24
N THR A 133 -9.28 16.47 -1.33
CA THR A 133 -10.41 15.84 -2.05
C THR A 133 -10.05 15.48 -3.51
N GLN A 134 -9.07 16.18 -4.09
CA GLN A 134 -8.53 15.95 -5.43
C GLN A 134 -7.71 14.66 -5.56
N GLY A 135 -7.25 14.04 -4.47
CA GLY A 135 -6.33 12.91 -4.52
C GLY A 135 -6.91 11.67 -5.20
N VAL A 136 -8.17 11.34 -4.90
CA VAL A 136 -8.83 10.17 -5.52
C VAL A 136 -9.05 10.39 -7.02
N GLU A 137 -9.30 11.63 -7.46
CA GLU A 137 -9.48 11.94 -8.87
C GLU A 137 -8.16 11.86 -9.63
N SER A 138 -7.06 12.34 -9.04
CA SER A 138 -5.72 12.15 -9.59
C SER A 138 -5.38 10.68 -9.80
N LEU A 139 -5.66 9.82 -8.81
CA LEU A 139 -5.38 8.38 -8.93
C LEU A 139 -6.24 7.69 -10.00
N ARG A 140 -7.46 8.17 -10.25
CA ARG A 140 -8.30 7.67 -11.36
C ARG A 140 -7.75 8.10 -12.71
N LYS A 141 -7.27 9.34 -12.81
CA LYS A 141 -6.59 9.83 -14.02
C LYS A 141 -5.36 8.99 -14.30
N ASP A 142 -4.53 8.71 -13.29
CA ASP A 142 -3.37 7.82 -13.42
C ASP A 142 -3.81 6.45 -13.95
N LEU A 143 -4.84 5.83 -13.36
CA LEU A 143 -5.36 4.54 -13.82
C LEU A 143 -5.88 4.58 -15.25
N SER A 144 -6.54 5.66 -15.66
CA SER A 144 -7.03 5.82 -17.04
C SER A 144 -5.85 5.86 -18.03
N ILE A 145 -4.82 6.66 -17.73
CA ILE A 145 -3.62 6.77 -18.56
C ILE A 145 -2.90 5.42 -18.66
N LEU A 146 -2.81 4.67 -17.55
CA LEU A 146 -2.20 3.35 -17.52
C LEU A 146 -2.96 2.31 -18.36
N LYS A 147 -4.30 2.38 -18.39
CA LYS A 147 -5.13 1.53 -19.26
C LYS A 147 -4.90 1.80 -20.74
N ASP A 148 -4.61 3.05 -21.09
CA ASP A 148 -4.21 3.45 -22.44
C ASP A 148 -2.74 3.11 -22.75
N GLN A 149 -2.11 2.25 -21.95
CA GLN A 149 -0.69 1.86 -22.08
C GLN A 149 0.28 3.06 -22.08
N ARG A 150 -0.02 4.11 -21.30
CA ARG A 150 0.84 5.29 -21.14
C ARG A 150 1.32 5.43 -19.70
N ASN A 151 2.43 6.14 -19.51
CA ASN A 151 2.99 6.38 -18.19
C ASN A 151 2.46 7.70 -17.58
N PRO A 152 1.68 7.67 -16.49
CA PRO A 152 1.17 8.89 -15.86
C PRO A 152 2.19 9.59 -14.96
N TYR A 153 3.31 8.93 -14.62
CA TYR A 153 4.18 9.40 -13.55
C TYR A 153 5.20 10.42 -14.05
N PRO A 154 5.32 11.59 -13.40
CA PRO A 154 6.33 12.57 -13.75
C PRO A 154 7.73 12.06 -13.40
N ILE A 155 8.76 12.58 -14.08
CA ILE A 155 10.16 12.23 -13.81
C ILE A 155 10.55 12.60 -12.37
N ARG A 156 10.13 13.78 -11.89
CA ARG A 156 10.43 14.24 -10.54
C ARG A 156 9.42 13.68 -9.53
N GLY A 157 9.93 13.05 -8.47
CA GLY A 157 9.16 12.62 -7.30
C GLY A 157 8.43 11.28 -7.42
N ARG A 158 8.39 10.67 -8.61
CA ARG A 158 7.92 9.29 -8.83
C ARG A 158 8.82 8.54 -9.83
N CYS A 159 10.14 8.73 -9.75
CA CYS A 159 11.08 8.19 -10.72
C CYS A 159 11.11 6.65 -10.71
N HIS A 160 10.96 6.02 -9.56
CA HIS A 160 10.99 4.56 -9.44
C HIS A 160 9.73 3.91 -10.01
N SER A 161 8.56 4.48 -9.69
CA SER A 161 7.27 4.08 -10.25
C SER A 161 7.20 4.35 -11.75
N ARG A 162 7.75 5.49 -12.19
CA ARG A 162 7.88 5.83 -13.61
C ARG A 162 8.72 4.79 -14.34
N ALA A 163 9.91 4.48 -13.84
CA ALA A 163 10.79 3.47 -14.45
C ALA A 163 10.10 2.10 -14.53
N LEU A 164 9.37 1.71 -13.48
CA LEU A 164 8.64 0.44 -13.46
C LEU A 164 7.58 0.39 -14.57
N VAL A 165 6.79 1.44 -14.71
CA VAL A 165 5.76 1.52 -15.75
C VAL A 165 6.37 1.59 -17.14
N GLU A 166 7.43 2.39 -17.36
CA GLU A 166 8.13 2.45 -18.65
C GLU A 166 8.66 1.07 -19.07
N ALA A 167 9.32 0.37 -18.16
CA ALA A 167 9.86 -0.96 -18.44
C ALA A 167 8.76 -2.01 -18.63
N ALA A 168 7.68 -1.96 -17.83
CA ALA A 168 6.53 -2.85 -18.00
C ALA A 168 5.81 -2.62 -19.34
N LEU A 169 5.64 -1.37 -19.79
CA LEU A 169 5.04 -1.04 -21.08
C LEU A 169 5.92 -1.51 -22.23
N LYS A 170 7.23 -1.25 -22.18
CA LYS A 170 8.19 -1.79 -23.16
C LYS A 170 8.08 -3.30 -23.26
N LEU A 171 8.04 -4.00 -22.13
CA LEU A 171 7.93 -5.46 -22.09
C LEU A 171 6.61 -5.95 -22.68
N ALA A 172 5.49 -5.33 -22.30
CA ALA A 172 4.16 -5.65 -22.82
C ALA A 172 4.08 -5.49 -24.35
N MET A 173 4.72 -4.45 -24.91
CA MET A 173 4.68 -4.16 -26.34
C MET A 173 5.75 -4.89 -27.17
N SER A 174 6.84 -5.33 -26.54
CA SER A 174 7.99 -5.93 -27.26
C SER A 174 7.70 -7.30 -27.89
N GLY A 175 6.63 -7.99 -27.48
CA GLY A 175 6.35 -9.36 -27.90
C GLY A 175 7.31 -10.43 -27.36
N THR A 176 8.38 -10.05 -26.65
CA THR A 176 9.43 -10.95 -26.14
C THR A 176 9.01 -11.77 -24.94
N ALA A 177 8.03 -11.28 -24.16
CA ALA A 177 7.43 -12.00 -23.05
C ALA A 177 5.97 -12.35 -23.39
N PRO A 178 5.73 -13.49 -24.07
CA PRO A 178 4.37 -13.93 -24.39
C PRO A 178 3.52 -13.95 -23.13
N LYS A 179 2.30 -13.41 -23.23
CA LYS A 179 1.33 -13.35 -22.13
C LYS A 179 1.70 -12.40 -20.98
N PHE A 180 2.83 -11.68 -20.99
CA PHE A 180 3.14 -10.70 -19.94
C PHE A 180 2.04 -9.64 -19.79
N GLU A 181 1.61 -9.04 -20.91
CA GLU A 181 0.55 -8.06 -20.88
C GLU A 181 -0.73 -8.64 -20.25
N ARG A 182 -1.11 -9.84 -20.69
CA ARG A 182 -2.33 -10.51 -20.25
C ARG A 182 -2.26 -10.99 -18.80
N ASP A 183 -1.11 -11.43 -18.32
CA ASP A 183 -0.98 -12.14 -17.04
C ASP A 183 -0.44 -11.23 -15.92
N ARG A 184 0.36 -10.20 -16.25
CA ARG A 184 1.02 -9.31 -15.27
C ARG A 184 0.55 -7.86 -15.36
N TRP A 185 0.40 -7.30 -16.56
CA TRP A 185 0.00 -5.90 -16.73
C TRP A 185 -1.51 -5.72 -16.54
N LEU A 186 -2.32 -6.24 -17.46
CA LEU A 186 -3.78 -6.20 -17.41
C LEU A 186 -4.31 -7.22 -16.40
N GLY A 187 -3.94 -8.50 -16.56
CA GLY A 187 -4.46 -9.61 -15.77
C GLY A 187 -5.87 -10.05 -16.16
N LYS A 188 -6.44 -10.98 -15.40
CA LYS A 188 -7.87 -11.31 -15.44
C LYS A 188 -8.61 -10.61 -14.31
N ARG A 189 -9.78 -10.02 -14.61
CA ARG A 189 -10.62 -9.29 -13.64
C ARG A 189 -11.03 -10.14 -12.43
N ASN A 190 -11.25 -11.44 -12.63
CA ASN A 190 -11.70 -12.38 -11.60
C ASN A 190 -10.60 -13.40 -11.24
N ALA A 191 -9.32 -13.01 -11.35
CA ALA A 191 -8.22 -13.86 -10.94
C ALA A 191 -8.27 -14.09 -9.41
N PRO A 192 -7.72 -15.22 -8.92
CA PRO A 192 -7.49 -15.42 -7.50
C PRO A 192 -6.62 -14.30 -6.90
N PRO A 193 -6.79 -13.96 -5.61
CA PRO A 193 -5.96 -12.97 -4.93
C PRO A 193 -4.46 -13.22 -5.08
N GLY A 194 -3.72 -12.19 -5.50
CA GLY A 194 -2.28 -12.26 -5.77
C GLY A 194 -1.93 -12.68 -7.20
N GLN A 195 -2.92 -13.01 -8.02
CA GLN A 195 -2.78 -13.34 -9.44
C GLN A 195 -3.47 -12.30 -10.35
N GLU A 196 -4.09 -11.27 -9.78
CA GLU A 196 -4.59 -10.14 -10.54
C GLU A 196 -3.43 -9.38 -11.20
N GLY A 197 -3.65 -8.94 -12.44
CA GLY A 197 -2.72 -8.04 -13.10
C GLY A 197 -2.74 -6.66 -12.45
N PHE A 198 -1.64 -5.93 -12.61
CA PHE A 198 -1.41 -4.64 -11.99
C PHE A 198 -2.58 -3.66 -12.18
N ILE A 199 -3.12 -3.53 -13.40
CA ILE A 199 -4.22 -2.60 -13.71
C ILE A 199 -5.50 -2.97 -12.97
N HIS A 200 -5.88 -4.25 -12.95
CA HIS A 200 -7.09 -4.70 -12.26
C HIS A 200 -6.95 -4.60 -10.74
N ALA A 201 -5.77 -4.94 -10.20
CA ALA A 201 -5.48 -4.80 -8.79
C ALA A 201 -5.52 -3.32 -8.34
N TYR A 202 -4.96 -2.42 -9.14
CA TYR A 202 -5.00 -0.97 -8.88
C TYR A 202 -6.45 -0.45 -8.93
N ALA A 203 -7.23 -0.86 -9.92
CA ALA A 203 -8.65 -0.51 -10.01
C ALA A 203 -9.46 -1.00 -8.79
N ALA A 204 -9.22 -2.23 -8.32
CA ALA A 204 -9.87 -2.79 -7.14
C ALA A 204 -9.49 -2.03 -5.86
N MET A 205 -8.22 -1.67 -5.70
CA MET A 205 -7.75 -0.83 -4.60
C MET A 205 -8.48 0.53 -4.61
N LEU A 206 -8.54 1.21 -5.75
CA LEU A 206 -9.27 2.49 -5.87
C LEU A 206 -10.79 2.36 -5.68
N ALA A 207 -11.39 1.24 -6.04
CA ALA A 207 -12.81 1.00 -5.77
C ALA A 207 -13.05 0.78 -4.26
N SER A 208 -12.13 0.11 -3.58
CA SER A 208 -12.22 -0.15 -2.14
C SER A 208 -12.08 1.11 -1.30
N SER A 209 -11.27 2.08 -1.74
CA SER A 209 -11.15 3.38 -1.07
C SER A 209 -12.43 4.23 -1.17
N LYS A 210 -13.34 3.92 -2.11
CA LYS A 210 -14.67 4.58 -2.24
C LYS A 210 -15.77 3.91 -1.42
N LYS A 211 -15.72 2.59 -1.21
CA LYS A 211 -16.77 1.83 -0.52
C LYS A 211 -16.67 2.09 0.98
N ALA A 212 -17.49 3.05 1.41
CA ALA A 212 -17.68 3.55 2.77
C ALA A 212 -17.36 2.53 3.89
N GLY A 213 -16.45 2.93 4.78
CA GLY A 213 -16.08 2.18 5.98
C GLY A 213 -14.66 2.50 6.47
N SER A 214 -13.77 2.86 5.54
CA SER A 214 -12.57 3.64 5.84
C SER A 214 -13.04 4.99 6.35
N GLY A 215 -13.05 5.15 7.66
CA GLY A 215 -13.20 6.48 8.18
C GLY A 215 -12.03 7.32 7.66
N SER A 216 -12.31 8.45 6.99
CA SER A 216 -11.25 9.43 6.77
C SER A 216 -10.87 9.94 8.14
N VAL A 217 -9.63 9.66 8.55
CA VAL A 217 -9.13 10.25 9.78
C VAL A 217 -8.69 11.66 9.44
N PHE A 218 -9.16 12.65 10.20
CA PHE A 218 -8.79 14.04 10.03
C PHE A 218 -8.66 14.74 11.38
N ILE A 219 -7.79 15.75 11.48
CA ILE A 219 -7.68 16.59 12.66
C ILE A 219 -8.53 17.84 12.43
N GLN A 220 -9.40 18.13 13.38
CA GLN A 220 -10.17 19.37 13.44
C GLN A 220 -10.08 19.90 14.87
N ASP A 221 -9.73 21.17 15.04
CA ASP A 221 -9.61 21.83 16.35
C ASP A 221 -8.71 21.08 17.35
N GLY A 222 -7.59 20.52 16.86
CA GLY A 222 -6.65 19.75 17.67
C GLY A 222 -7.13 18.35 18.08
N GLN A 223 -8.25 17.86 17.54
CA GLN A 223 -8.81 16.55 17.83
C GLN A 223 -8.75 15.63 16.62
N LEU A 224 -8.37 14.37 16.85
CA LEU A 224 -8.38 13.33 15.82
C LEU A 224 -9.80 12.77 15.65
N LEU A 225 -10.34 12.91 14.44
CA LEU A 225 -11.71 12.55 14.10
C LEU A 225 -11.72 11.47 13.01
N ILE A 226 -12.55 10.45 13.16
CA ILE A 226 -12.81 9.45 12.12
C ILE A 226 -14.15 9.78 11.45
N ARG A 227 -14.16 10.25 10.20
CA ARG A 227 -15.40 10.42 9.41
C ARG A 227 -15.71 9.14 8.66
N LYS A 228 -16.70 8.37 9.11
CA LYS A 228 -17.19 7.18 8.39
C LYS A 228 -18.12 7.59 7.25
N GLY A 229 -17.75 7.20 6.02
CA GLY A 229 -18.61 7.34 4.83
C GLY A 229 -18.78 8.78 4.31
N ARG A 230 -19.87 9.03 3.56
CA ARG A 230 -20.21 10.33 2.95
C ARG A 230 -20.75 11.34 3.97
N GLY A 231 -19.95 11.65 4.99
CA GLY A 231 -20.13 12.84 5.83
C GLY A 231 -21.08 12.75 7.02
N ARG A 232 -21.59 11.56 7.41
CA ARG A 232 -22.65 11.48 8.45
C ARG A 232 -22.17 11.13 9.85
N ASP A 233 -21.11 10.34 10.00
CA ASP A 233 -20.62 9.94 11.33
C ASP A 233 -19.19 10.43 11.54
N VAL A 234 -19.00 11.33 12.51
CA VAL A 234 -17.69 11.79 12.98
C VAL A 234 -17.45 11.19 14.36
N LEU A 235 -16.43 10.35 14.47
CA LEU A 235 -16.08 9.66 15.70
C LEU A 235 -14.86 10.34 16.31
N HIS A 236 -15.02 10.93 17.49
CA HIS A 236 -13.92 11.53 18.23
C HIS A 236 -13.01 10.43 18.78
N ILE A 237 -11.71 10.53 18.52
CA ILE A 237 -10.70 9.74 19.21
C ILE A 237 -10.16 10.64 20.34
N PRO A 238 -10.60 10.44 21.60
CA PRO A 238 -10.03 11.19 22.70
C PRO A 238 -8.51 10.98 22.80
N PRO A 239 -7.74 12.03 23.18
CA PRO A 239 -6.27 12.00 23.21
C PRO A 239 -5.66 10.92 24.11
N PHE A 240 -6.45 10.37 25.05
CA PHE A 240 -6.04 9.31 25.97
C PHE A 240 -6.17 7.87 25.42
N LEU A 241 -6.77 7.66 24.24
CA LEU A 241 -6.87 6.31 23.65
C LEU A 241 -5.57 5.81 22.99
N SER A 242 -4.47 6.57 23.06
CA SER A 242 -3.15 6.13 22.57
C SER A 242 -2.51 5.05 23.46
N LYS A 243 -2.94 4.85 24.72
CA LYS A 243 -2.46 3.74 25.57
C LYS A 243 -3.54 3.29 26.56
N LYS A 244 -4.01 2.04 26.38
CA LYS A 244 -4.77 1.20 27.34
C LYS A 244 -6.15 1.72 27.81
N ASN A 245 -7.20 1.33 27.09
CA ASN A 245 -8.36 0.56 27.60
C ASN A 245 -9.55 0.72 26.66
N THR A 246 -9.98 -0.40 26.10
CA THR A 246 -11.22 -0.54 25.34
C THR A 246 -12.40 -0.51 26.32
N ARG A 247 -13.14 0.61 26.38
CA ARG A 247 -14.60 0.59 26.61
C ARG A 247 -15.25 1.92 26.25
N THR A 248 -16.23 1.79 25.35
CA THR A 248 -17.34 2.72 25.07
C THR A 248 -17.00 4.00 24.30
N LEU A 249 -16.97 3.90 22.97
CA LEU A 249 -17.12 5.07 22.09
C LEU A 249 -18.61 5.37 21.92
N LYS A 250 -19.12 6.43 22.55
CA LYS A 250 -20.46 6.98 22.28
C LYS A 250 -20.44 7.72 20.94
N THR A 251 -21.22 7.24 19.99
CA THR A 251 -21.50 7.94 18.73
C THR A 251 -22.30 9.22 19.04
N ILE A 252 -21.70 10.40 18.81
CA ILE A 252 -22.46 11.66 18.85
C ILE A 252 -23.11 11.84 17.48
N ARG A 253 -24.41 11.57 17.38
CA ARG A 253 -25.21 12.01 16.23
C ARG A 253 -25.45 13.51 16.38
N ARG A 254 -24.92 14.32 15.45
CA ARG A 254 -25.38 15.70 15.30
C ARG A 254 -26.81 15.66 14.77
N ASN A 255 -27.77 16.09 15.60
CA ASN A 255 -29.08 16.49 15.13
C ASN A 255 -28.90 17.75 14.28
N SER A 256 -29.00 17.59 12.97
CA SER A 256 -29.29 18.70 12.07
C SER A 256 -30.80 18.95 12.11
N SER A 257 -31.22 19.79 13.06
CA SER A 257 -32.55 20.40 13.08
C SER A 257 -32.40 21.90 12.93
N GLY A 258 -32.92 22.40 11.80
CA GLY A 258 -33.44 23.75 11.54
C GLY A 258 -32.79 24.97 12.18
N ALA A 259 -32.18 25.79 11.33
CA ALA A 259 -32.59 27.19 11.13
C ALA A 259 -32.27 27.55 9.68
#